data_AF-A0A2M8Q678-F1
#
_entry.id   AF-A0A2M8Q678-F1
#
_cell.length_a   1.000
_cell.length_b   1.000
_cell.length_c   1.000
_cell.angle_alpha   90.00
_cell.angle_beta   90.00
_cell.angle_gamma   90.00
#
_symmetry.space_group_name_H-M   'P 1'
#
loop_
_entity.id
_entity.type
_entity.pdbx_description
1 polymer ?
#
loop_
_entity_poly.entity_id
_entity_poly.type
_entity_poly.pdbx_seq_one_letter_code
_entity_poly.pdbx_strand_id
1 'polypeptide(L)'
;ADAAAIPLPDDPDATCLMIYTSGTTGRPKGAELTHRNLTANLNSLHEAWGWRSDDVLLHVLPLFHVHGLIVALHGALNAGATIVLLTRFEPLQTLELLVQRPCT
;
A
#
# COMPACT_ATOMS: atom_id res chain seq x y z
N ALA A 1 20.09 2.85 20.78
CA ALA A 1 19.19 2.24 21.77
C ALA A 1 18.56 1.05 21.08
N ASP A 2 18.78 -0.14 21.62
CA ASP A 2 18.23 -1.39 21.07
C ASP A 2 16.71 -1.29 21.15
N ALA A 3 16.05 -1.13 20.00
CA ALA A 3 14.59 -1.09 19.97
C ALA A 3 14.14 -2.51 20.34
N ALA A 4 13.69 -2.68 21.58
CA ALA A 4 13.18 -3.96 22.06
C ALA A 4 12.24 -4.53 20.99
N ALA A 5 12.58 -5.71 20.46
CA ALA A 5 11.80 -6.35 19.43
C ALA A 5 10.36 -6.48 19.94
N ILE A 6 9.46 -5.69 19.38
CA ILE A 6 8.03 -5.81 19.64
C ILE A 6 7.68 -7.21 19.13
N PRO A 7 7.21 -8.14 20.00
CA PRO A 7 6.80 -9.45 19.53
C PRO A 7 5.70 -9.23 18.50
N LEU A 8 5.99 -9.60 17.25
CA LEU A 8 4.99 -9.55 16.20
C LEU A 8 3.93 -10.60 16.56
N PRO A 9 2.64 -10.25 16.52
CA PRO A 9 1.58 -11.25 16.61
C PRO A 9 1.86 -12.33 15.56
N ASP A 10 2.02 -13.56 16.00
CA ASP A 10 2.21 -14.74 15.13
C ASP A 10 0.88 -15.27 14.58
N ASP A 11 -0.25 -14.76 15.11
CA ASP A 11 -1.59 -15.06 14.67
C ASP A 11 -1.97 -14.29 13.39
N PRO A 12 -2.16 -14.95 12.24
CA PRO A 12 -2.61 -14.32 11.00
C PRO A 12 -3.98 -13.65 11.11
N ASP A 13 -4.79 -14.06 12.10
CA ASP A 13 -6.14 -13.55 12.33
C ASP A 13 -6.15 -12.38 13.34
N ALA A 14 -5.00 -11.98 13.89
CA ALA A 14 -4.87 -10.74 14.62
C ALA A 14 -5.04 -9.52 13.70
N THR A 15 -5.71 -8.48 14.21
CA THR A 15 -5.88 -7.20 13.51
C THR A 15 -4.51 -6.57 13.21
N CYS A 16 -4.24 -6.35 11.93
CA CYS A 16 -3.01 -5.76 11.40
C CYS A 16 -3.18 -4.25 11.13
N LEU A 17 -4.32 -3.86 10.57
CA LEU A 17 -4.58 -2.49 10.15
C LEU A 17 -6.02 -2.09 10.47
N MET A 18 -6.23 -0.84 10.87
CA MET A 18 -7.55 -0.23 10.95
C MET A 18 -7.64 0.94 9.97
N ILE A 19 -8.50 0.82 8.95
CA ILE A 19 -8.74 1.89 7.97
C ILE A 19 -10.08 2.54 8.25
N TYR A 20 -10.07 3.85 8.46
CA TYR A 20 -11.30 4.63 8.60
C TYR A 20 -11.87 4.99 7.23
N THR A 21 -13.17 4.79 7.10
CA THR A 21 -13.95 5.18 5.92
C THR A 21 -14.99 6.21 6.32
N SER A 22 -15.27 7.17 5.42
CA SER A 22 -16.15 8.30 5.72
C SER A 22 -17.56 7.87 6.13
N GLY A 23 -18.09 6.80 5.54
CA GLY A 23 -19.44 6.30 5.79
C GLY A 23 -20.51 7.29 5.31
N THR A 24 -21.50 6.83 4.54
CA THR A 24 -22.51 7.72 3.96
C THR A 24 -23.59 8.19 4.95
N THR A 25 -23.60 7.67 6.19
CA THR A 25 -24.73 7.84 7.13
C THR A 25 -24.35 8.21 8.56
N GLY A 26 -23.14 8.73 8.81
CA GLY A 26 -22.77 9.16 10.17
C GLY A 26 -21.27 9.30 10.42
N ARG A 27 -20.83 8.93 11.62
CA ARG A 27 -19.41 8.98 12.02
C ARG A 27 -18.58 7.98 11.20
N PRO A 28 -17.30 8.31 10.90
CA PRO A 28 -16.40 7.38 10.24
C PRO A 28 -16.32 6.03 10.97
N LYS A 29 -16.25 4.95 10.20
CA LYS A 29 -16.15 3.58 10.72
C LYS A 29 -14.77 3.03 10.44
N GLY A 30 -14.14 2.42 11.45
CA GLY A 30 -12.89 1.68 11.32
C GLY A 30 -13.17 0.28 10.79
N ALA A 31 -12.59 -0.06 9.65
CA ALA A 31 -12.52 -1.42 9.14
C ALA A 31 -11.24 -2.07 9.67
N GLU A 32 -11.38 -3.09 10.50
CA GLU A 32 -10.27 -3.92 10.95
C GLU A 32 -9.92 -4.95 9.88
N LEU A 33 -8.63 -5.01 9.53
CA LEU A 33 -8.08 -5.95 8.56
C LEU A 33 -7.03 -6.78 9.27
N THR A 34 -7.19 -8.10 9.21
CA THR A 34 -6.20 -9.04 9.74
C THR A 34 -4.99 -9.15 8.81
N HIS A 35 -3.90 -9.74 9.30
CA HIS A 35 -2.76 -10.09 8.44
C HIS A 35 -3.19 -10.99 7.28
N ARG A 36 -4.06 -11.98 7.54
CA ARG A 36 -4.63 -12.87 6.53
C ARG A 36 -5.42 -12.10 5.47
N ASN A 37 -6.23 -11.11 5.86
CA ASN A 37 -6.97 -10.29 4.90
C ASN A 37 -6.02 -9.51 3.98
N LEU A 38 -4.99 -8.90 4.56
CA LEU A 38 -4.00 -8.14 3.80
C LEU A 38 -3.26 -9.03 2.79
N THR A 39 -2.68 -10.14 3.25
CA THR A 39 -1.93 -11.05 2.38
C THR A 39 -2.81 -11.67 1.30
N ALA A 40 -4.05 -12.04 1.61
CA ALA A 40 -4.98 -12.55 0.60
C ALA A 40 -5.23 -11.53 -0.52
N ASN A 41 -5.49 -10.27 -0.16
CA ASN A 41 -5.67 -9.19 -1.14
C ASN A 41 -4.40 -8.94 -1.98
N LEU A 42 -3.22 -8.93 -1.35
CA LEU A 42 -1.95 -8.70 -2.04
C LEU A 42 -1.63 -9.82 -3.04
N ASN A 43 -1.93 -11.08 -2.70
CA ASN A 43 -1.77 -12.21 -3.61
C ASN A 43 -2.71 -12.10 -4.82
N SER A 44 -3.99 -11.75 -4.58
CA SER A 44 -4.94 -11.52 -5.68
C SER A 44 -4.52 -10.35 -6.57
N LEU A 45 -3.97 -9.27 -5.99
CA LEU A 45 -3.46 -8.13 -6.74
C LEU A 45 -2.23 -8.51 -7.58
N HIS A 46 -1.30 -9.26 -6.99
CA HIS A 46 -0.11 -9.75 -7.66
C HIS A 46 -0.46 -10.55 -8.92
N GLU A 47 -1.41 -11.48 -8.81
CA GLU A 47 -1.90 -12.27 -9.94
C GLU A 47 -2.65 -11.41 -10.97
N ALA A 48 -3.60 -10.57 -10.53
CA ALA A 48 -4.45 -9.81 -11.42
C ALA A 48 -3.70 -8.75 -12.25
N TRP A 49 -2.67 -8.14 -11.68
CA TRP A 49 -1.89 -7.09 -12.34
C TRP A 49 -0.61 -7.61 -12.99
N GLY A 50 -0.23 -8.87 -12.69
CA GLY A 50 1.00 -9.45 -13.21
C GLY A 50 2.25 -8.73 -12.69
N TRP A 51 2.21 -8.30 -11.42
CA TRP A 51 3.32 -7.60 -10.77
C TRP A 51 4.64 -8.37 -10.93
N ARG A 52 5.71 -7.64 -11.19
CA ARG A 52 7.07 -8.16 -11.26
C ARG A 52 7.97 -7.42 -10.31
N SER A 53 9.05 -8.08 -9.89
CA SER A 53 10.04 -7.47 -9.00
C SER A 53 10.87 -6.38 -9.68
N ASP A 54 10.89 -6.34 -11.01
CA ASP A 54 11.56 -5.30 -11.80
C ASP A 54 10.65 -4.10 -12.12
N ASP A 55 9.40 -4.09 -11.65
CA ASP A 55 8.49 -2.96 -11.83
C ASP A 55 8.91 -1.73 -11.03
N VAL A 56 8.54 -0.56 -11.54
CA VAL A 56 8.77 0.73 -10.87
C VAL A 56 7.46 1.51 -10.76
N LEU A 57 6.91 1.56 -9.55
CA LEU A 57 5.70 2.29 -9.23
C LEU A 57 6.01 3.77 -8.94
N LEU A 58 5.42 4.69 -9.70
CA LEU A 58 5.32 6.09 -9.29
C LEU A 58 4.11 6.28 -8.38
N HIS A 59 4.36 6.44 -7.08
CA HIS A 59 3.32 6.53 -6.07
C HIS A 59 3.04 7.99 -5.71
N VAL A 60 1.84 8.46 -6.06
CA VAL A 60 1.37 9.85 -5.81
C VAL A 60 0.11 9.90 -4.94
N LEU A 61 -0.35 8.75 -4.46
CA LEU A 61 -1.62 8.63 -3.74
C LEU A 61 -1.41 8.82 -2.23
N PRO A 62 -2.37 9.39 -1.51
CA PRO A 62 -2.23 9.55 -0.06
C PRO A 62 -2.22 8.19 0.66
N LEU A 63 -1.29 8.00 1.60
CA LEU A 63 -1.14 6.76 2.37
C LEU A 63 -2.22 6.53 3.43
N PHE A 64 -3.08 7.52 3.70
CA PHE A 64 -4.26 7.33 4.55
C PHE A 64 -5.47 6.76 3.78
N HIS A 65 -5.36 6.63 2.45
CA HIS A 65 -6.38 5.97 1.63
C HIS A 65 -5.98 4.53 1.33
N VAL A 66 -6.97 3.62 1.37
CA VAL A 66 -6.78 2.18 1.15
C VAL A 66 -6.05 1.87 -0.17
N HIS A 67 -6.33 2.62 -1.24
CA HIS A 67 -5.64 2.41 -2.52
C HIS A 67 -4.16 2.78 -2.42
N GLY A 68 -3.84 3.97 -1.91
CA GLY A 68 -2.45 4.41 -1.74
C GLY A 68 -1.68 3.47 -0.80
N LEU A 69 -2.30 3.05 0.30
CA LEU A 69 -1.62 2.21 1.28
C LEU A 69 -1.53 0.75 0.83
N ILE A 70 -2.66 0.08 0.59
CA ILE A 70 -2.69 -1.37 0.40
C ILE A 70 -2.40 -1.74 -1.06
N VAL A 71 -3.10 -1.12 -2.01
CA VAL A 71 -2.99 -1.50 -3.42
C VAL A 71 -1.65 -1.07 -3.99
N ALA A 72 -1.25 0.18 -3.75
CA ALA A 72 -0.02 0.75 -4.31
C ALA A 72 1.22 0.38 -3.46
N LEU A 73 1.31 0.89 -2.22
CA LEU A 73 2.52 0.73 -1.40
C LEU A 73 2.77 -0.73 -1.00
N HIS A 74 1.81 -1.39 -0.34
CA HIS A 74 1.99 -2.79 0.06
C HIS A 74 2.03 -3.75 -1.15
N GLY A 75 1.30 -3.46 -2.22
CA GLY A 75 1.35 -4.22 -3.47
C GLY A 75 2.76 -4.25 -4.07
N ALA A 76 3.36 -3.08 -4.27
CA ALA A 76 4.73 -2.97 -4.79
C ALA A 76 5.76 -3.61 -3.85
N LEU A 77 5.65 -3.41 -2.53
CA LEU A 77 6.54 -4.06 -1.56
C LEU A 77 6.42 -5.59 -1.58
N ASN A 78 5.19 -6.12 -1.67
CA ASN A 78 4.94 -7.56 -1.77
C ASN A 78 5.50 -8.17 -3.06
N ALA A 79 5.47 -7.40 -4.16
CA ALA A 79 6.06 -7.80 -5.44
C ALA A 79 7.59 -7.71 -5.47
N GLY A 80 8.22 -7.02 -4.50
CA GLY A 80 9.65 -6.69 -4.56
C GLY A 80 9.98 -5.56 -5.55
N ALA A 81 8.98 -4.79 -5.97
CA ALA A 81 9.10 -3.69 -6.93
C ALA A 81 9.73 -2.44 -6.30
N THR A 82 10.19 -1.51 -7.15
CA THR A 82 10.71 -0.21 -6.73
C THR A 82 9.60 0.82 -6.63
N ILE A 83 9.67 1.71 -5.63
CA ILE A 83 8.68 2.78 -5.45
C ILE A 83 9.37 4.15 -5.56
N VAL A 84 8.92 4.97 -6.50
CA VAL A 84 9.22 6.40 -6.57
C VAL A 84 8.09 7.13 -5.85
N LEU A 85 8.34 7.57 -4.61
CA LEU A 85 7.30 8.15 -3.75
C LEU A 85 7.25 9.67 -3.87
N LEU A 86 6.09 10.21 -4.22
CA LEU A 86 5.75 11.63 -4.07
C LEU A 86 4.76 11.79 -2.92
N THR A 87 4.94 12.84 -2.11
CA THR A 87 4.09 13.13 -0.94
C THR A 87 2.67 13.54 -1.33
N ARG A 88 2.48 14.03 -2.56
CA ARG A 88 1.19 14.39 -3.15
C ARG A 88 1.30 14.43 -4.66
N PHE A 89 0.17 14.36 -5.35
CA PHE A 89 0.11 14.55 -6.78
C PHE A 89 0.39 16.02 -7.15
N GLU A 90 1.44 16.22 -7.94
CA GLU A 90 1.79 17.49 -8.59
C GLU A 90 1.90 17.23 -10.09
N PRO A 91 1.01 17.79 -10.94
CA PRO A 91 0.86 17.35 -12.34
C PRO A 91 2.15 17.37 -13.15
N LEU A 92 2.88 18.49 -13.12
CA LEU A 92 4.09 18.66 -13.91
C LEU A 92 5.24 17.78 -13.41
N GLN A 93 5.43 17.71 -12.10
CA GLN A 93 6.45 16.86 -11.49
C GLN A 93 6.15 15.37 -11.72
N THR A 94 4.88 14.97 -11.66
CA THR A 94 4.46 13.58 -11.92
C THR A 94 4.77 13.21 -13.37
N LEU A 95 4.41 14.07 -14.33
CA LEU A 95 4.70 13.84 -15.74
C LEU A 95 6.21 13.78 -16.00
N GLU A 96 6.98 14.68 -15.40
CA GLU A 96 8.43 14.70 -15.51
C GLU A 96 9.05 13.38 -15.00
N LEU A 97 8.63 12.90 -13.83
CA LEU A 97 9.13 11.65 -13.26
C LEU A 97 8.68 10.42 -14.03
N LEU A 98 7.48 10.40 -14.61
CA LEU A 98 7.04 9.33 -15.51
C LEU A 98 7.96 9.18 -16.73
N VAL A 99 8.53 10.28 -17.22
CA VAL A 99 9.46 10.26 -18.36
C VAL A 99 10.89 9.94 -17.92
N GLN A 100 11.32 10.45 -16.76
CA GLN A 100 12.71 10.30 -16.28
C GLN A 100 13.00 8.96 -15.62
N ARG A 101 11.96 8.26 -15.13
CA ARG A 101 12.08 6.99 -14.42
C ARG A 101 11.50 5.88 -15.29
N PRO A 102 12.02 4.65 -15.21
CA PRO A 102 11.49 3.52 -15.96
C PRO A 102 10.21 2.99 -15.28
N CYS A 103 9.21 3.85 -15.10
CA CYS A 103 7.93 3.50 -14.50
C CYS A 103 7.19 2.48 -15.37
N THR A 104 6.59 1.47 -14.75
CA THR A 104 5.87 0.38 -15.42
C THR A 104 4.50 0.14 -14.80
#